data_AF-A0A846HGS5-F1
#
_entry.id   AF-A0A846HGS5-F1
#
_cell.length_a   1.000
_cell.length_b   1.000
_cell.length_c   1.000
_cell.angle_alpha   90.00
_cell.angle_beta   90.00
_cell.angle_gamma   90.00
#
_symmetry.space_group_name_H-M   'P 1'
#
loop_
_entity.id
_entity.type
_entity.pdbx_description
1 polymer ?
#
loop_
_entity_poly.entity_id
_entity_poly.type
_entity_poly.pdbx_seq_one_letter_code
_entity_poly.pdbx_strand_id
1 'polypeptide(L)'
;MYPTIPYPQEEKPSSDDLQALKQQIHEKIKFIENSPDNWQNLSLLMLILEKFGSFISFGEADVALVDKARTTAAVASAIALARMSQFANNPDATKLSIVAGDLSGIQKFIYTISSDGALKSLRARSFYLELVTEEVVQRLLSKLKLPRTNVIYAGGGNIYILAPGTDATKDIIKQVRIQFNQWLRKEFQGQVYLALDSSKPFPIADIASEGKFAQHCLYWTKP
;
A
#
# COMPACT_ATOMS: atom_id res chain seq x y z
N MET A 1 13.60 -20.21 -23.42
CA MET A 1 13.00 -19.04 -24.10
C MET A 1 12.70 -18.03 -23.02
N TYR A 2 13.30 -16.84 -23.04
CA TYR A 2 13.00 -15.81 -22.05
C TYR A 2 11.58 -15.29 -22.28
N PRO A 3 10.81 -14.98 -21.22
CA PRO A 3 9.52 -14.34 -21.39
C PRO A 3 9.71 -12.98 -22.07
N THR A 4 8.98 -12.73 -23.15
CA THR A 4 8.96 -11.42 -23.82
C THR A 4 8.27 -10.43 -22.89
N ILE A 5 9.01 -9.44 -22.41
CA ILE A 5 8.45 -8.38 -21.56
C ILE A 5 7.84 -7.33 -22.49
N PRO A 6 6.53 -7.05 -22.40
CA PRO A 6 5.92 -5.96 -23.15
C PRO A 6 6.45 -4.64 -22.59
N TYR A 7 7.15 -3.87 -23.43
CA TYR A 7 7.57 -2.51 -23.10
C TYR A 7 6.44 -1.52 -23.37
N PRO A 8 6.36 -0.41 -22.63
CA PRO A 8 5.44 0.69 -22.95
C PRO A 8 5.63 1.12 -24.41
N GLN A 9 4.52 1.30 -25.12
CA GLN A 9 4.53 1.79 -26.50
C GLN A 9 3.84 3.16 -26.55
N GLU A 10 4.40 4.07 -27.33
CA GLU A 10 3.78 5.39 -27.57
C GLU A 10 2.58 5.30 -28.52
N GLU A 11 2.55 4.26 -29.35
CA GLU A 11 1.47 4.01 -30.29
C GLU A 11 0.22 3.52 -29.57
N LYS A 12 -0.93 4.08 -29.94
CA LYS A 12 -2.21 3.63 -29.39
C LYS A 12 -2.49 2.21 -29.89
N PRO A 13 -2.99 1.31 -29.02
CA PRO A 13 -3.37 -0.04 -29.43
C PRO A 13 -4.49 0.04 -30.48
N SER A 14 -4.48 -0.92 -31.42
CA SER A 14 -5.51 -0.99 -32.44
C SER A 14 -6.88 -1.34 -31.83
N SER A 15 -7.96 -1.08 -32.57
CA SER A 15 -9.30 -1.47 -32.15
C SER A 15 -9.42 -2.98 -31.92
N ASP A 16 -8.72 -3.78 -32.73
CA ASP A 16 -8.74 -5.25 -32.65
C ASP A 16 -8.02 -5.72 -31.38
N ASP A 17 -6.88 -5.12 -31.02
CA ASP A 17 -6.15 -5.41 -29.78
C ASP A 17 -7.02 -5.12 -28.55
N LEU A 18 -7.70 -3.97 -28.55
CA LEU A 18 -8.61 -3.59 -27.47
C LEU A 18 -9.82 -4.53 -27.39
N GLN A 19 -10.35 -4.99 -28.52
CA GLN A 19 -11.47 -5.94 -28.54
C GLN A 19 -11.03 -7.32 -28.03
N ALA A 20 -9.86 -7.82 -28.43
CA ALA A 20 -9.29 -9.06 -27.93
C ALA A 20 -9.05 -9.01 -26.42
N LEU A 21 -8.54 -7.87 -25.92
CA LEU A 21 -8.31 -7.66 -24.49
C LEU A 21 -9.62 -7.61 -23.70
N LYS A 22 -10.65 -6.91 -24.21
CA LYS A 22 -11.99 -6.92 -23.60
C LYS A 22 -12.57 -8.32 -23.51
N GLN A 23 -12.41 -9.14 -24.56
CA GLN A 23 -12.86 -10.52 -24.56
C GLN A 23 -12.14 -11.36 -23.49
N GLN A 24 -10.81 -11.23 -23.39
CA GLN A 24 -10.03 -11.93 -22.36
C GLN A 24 -10.43 -11.52 -20.94
N ILE A 25 -10.67 -10.22 -20.71
CA ILE A 25 -11.17 -9.71 -19.42
C ILE A 25 -12.55 -10.31 -19.13
N HIS A 26 -13.48 -10.23 -20.09
CA HIS A 26 -14.85 -10.73 -19.94
C HIS A 26 -14.87 -12.22 -19.58
N GLU A 27 -14.09 -13.05 -20.28
CA GLU A 27 -13.95 -14.47 -19.97
C GLU A 27 -13.40 -14.72 -18.56
N LYS A 28 -12.47 -13.89 -18.11
CA LYS A 28 -11.90 -13.99 -16.76
C LYS A 28 -12.81 -13.47 -15.67
N ILE A 29 -13.69 -12.50 -15.92
CA ILE A 29 -14.63 -12.01 -14.89
C ILE A 29 -15.97 -12.77 -14.88
N LYS A 30 -16.26 -13.59 -15.90
CA LYS A 30 -17.50 -14.37 -16.00
C LYS A 30 -17.83 -15.19 -14.75
N PHE A 31 -16.82 -15.78 -14.11
CA PHE A 31 -17.03 -16.56 -12.88
C PHE A 31 -17.37 -15.68 -11.66
N ILE A 32 -17.00 -14.39 -11.69
CA ILE A 32 -17.36 -13.41 -10.67
C ILE A 32 -18.82 -12.99 -10.85
N GLU A 33 -19.25 -12.74 -12.09
CA GLU A 33 -20.66 -12.41 -12.41
C GLU A 33 -21.64 -13.49 -11.93
N ASN A 34 -21.22 -14.76 -12.01
CA ASN A 34 -22.04 -15.91 -11.62
C ASN A 34 -22.16 -16.13 -10.10
N SER A 35 -21.44 -15.38 -9.26
CA SER A 35 -21.46 -15.58 -7.80
C SER A 35 -21.24 -14.26 -7.06
N PRO A 36 -22.29 -13.68 -6.44
CA PRO A 36 -22.20 -12.41 -5.72
C PRO A 36 -21.08 -12.33 -4.68
N ASP A 37 -20.75 -13.45 -4.02
CA ASP A 37 -19.71 -13.52 -3.00
C ASP A 37 -18.30 -13.25 -3.56
N ASN A 38 -18.06 -13.53 -4.85
CA ASN A 38 -16.76 -13.28 -5.49
C ASN A 38 -16.45 -11.78 -5.57
N TRP A 39 -17.47 -10.92 -5.60
CA TRP A 39 -17.29 -9.46 -5.55
C TRP A 39 -16.78 -8.97 -4.18
N GLN A 40 -16.94 -9.77 -3.12
CA GLN A 40 -16.40 -9.44 -1.81
C GLN A 40 -14.93 -9.87 -1.66
N ASN A 41 -14.40 -10.68 -2.59
CA ASN A 41 -13.02 -11.13 -2.57
C ASN A 41 -12.09 -10.06 -3.18
N LEU A 42 -11.75 -9.06 -2.37
CA LEU A 42 -10.90 -7.93 -2.80
C LEU A 42 -9.53 -8.39 -3.33
N SER A 43 -8.95 -9.45 -2.77
CA SER A 43 -7.66 -9.99 -3.23
C SER A 43 -7.75 -10.55 -4.65
N LEU A 44 -8.84 -11.25 -4.97
CA LEU A 44 -9.08 -11.76 -6.31
C LEU A 44 -9.33 -10.62 -7.30
N LEU A 45 -10.15 -9.64 -6.92
CA LEU A 45 -10.41 -8.47 -7.76
C LEU A 45 -9.11 -7.70 -8.04
N MET A 46 -8.26 -7.55 -7.02
CA MET A 46 -6.95 -6.92 -7.14
C MET A 46 -6.04 -7.68 -8.09
N LEU A 47 -6.00 -9.01 -8.01
CA LEU A 47 -5.20 -9.85 -8.91
C LEU A 47 -5.62 -9.69 -10.37
N ILE A 48 -6.93 -9.64 -10.64
CA ILE A 48 -7.45 -9.43 -12.00
C ILE A 48 -7.10 -8.03 -12.50
N LEU A 49 -7.27 -7.02 -11.64
CA LEU A 49 -6.95 -5.64 -11.96
C LEU A 49 -5.45 -5.43 -12.20
N GLU A 50 -4.57 -6.07 -11.42
CA GLU A 50 -3.12 -6.04 -11.66
C GLU A 50 -2.76 -6.75 -12.97
N LYS A 51 -3.39 -7.90 -13.24
CA LYS A 51 -3.14 -8.66 -14.45
C LYS A 51 -3.49 -7.90 -15.73
N PHE A 52 -4.60 -7.17 -15.75
CA PHE A 52 -5.07 -6.50 -16.96
C PHE A 52 -4.88 -4.99 -16.96
N GLY A 53 -4.80 -4.35 -15.79
CA GLY A 53 -4.73 -2.89 -15.65
C GLY A 53 -3.32 -2.33 -15.47
N SER A 54 -2.28 -3.17 -15.35
CA SER A 54 -0.89 -2.72 -15.16
C SER A 54 -0.24 -2.12 -16.41
N PHE A 55 -0.76 -2.44 -17.60
CA PHE A 55 -0.21 -2.00 -18.89
C PHE A 55 -1.23 -1.22 -19.74
N ILE A 56 -2.40 -0.90 -19.18
CA ILE A 56 -3.43 -0.10 -19.86
C ILE A 56 -3.55 1.23 -19.14
N SER A 57 -3.45 2.34 -19.85
CA SER A 57 -3.77 3.67 -19.33
C SER A 57 -5.26 4.00 -19.50
N PHE A 58 -5.87 4.76 -18.57
CA PHE A 58 -7.25 5.25 -18.71
C PHE A 58 -7.37 6.76 -18.46
N GLY A 59 -7.51 7.52 -19.56
CA GLY A 59 -7.64 8.99 -19.57
C GLY A 59 -6.29 9.70 -19.58
N GLU A 60 -5.40 9.35 -18.65
CA GLU A 60 -4.03 9.88 -18.56
C GLU A 60 -3.04 8.84 -19.09
N ALA A 61 -2.19 9.23 -20.04
CA ALA A 61 -1.30 8.30 -20.75
C ALA A 61 -0.25 7.66 -19.81
N ASP A 62 0.20 8.40 -18.79
CA ASP A 62 1.31 8.00 -17.92
C ASP A 62 0.84 7.31 -16.62
N VAL A 63 -0.45 7.00 -16.50
CA VAL A 63 -1.03 6.37 -15.30
C VAL A 63 -1.72 5.07 -15.69
N ALA A 64 -1.23 3.96 -15.15
CA ALA A 64 -1.84 2.66 -15.34
C ALA A 64 -3.24 2.60 -14.69
N LEU A 65 -4.14 1.86 -15.31
CA LEU A 65 -5.52 1.67 -14.85
C LEU A 65 -5.55 1.05 -13.45
N VAL A 66 -4.63 0.13 -13.16
CA VAL A 66 -4.49 -0.47 -11.82
C VAL A 66 -4.21 0.59 -10.75
N ASP A 67 -3.34 1.56 -11.02
CA ASP A 67 -2.97 2.60 -10.06
C ASP A 67 -4.14 3.55 -9.84
N LYS A 68 -4.82 3.95 -10.92
CA LYS A 68 -6.02 4.79 -10.85
C LYS A 68 -7.13 4.12 -10.03
N ALA A 69 -7.41 2.84 -10.29
CA ALA A 69 -8.42 2.09 -9.57
C ALA A 69 -8.03 1.86 -8.10
N ARG A 70 -6.77 1.50 -7.82
CA ARG A 70 -6.23 1.31 -6.45
C ARG A 70 -6.33 2.59 -5.64
N THR A 71 -5.86 3.72 -6.17
CA THR A 71 -5.90 5.02 -5.48
C THR A 71 -7.33 5.51 -5.29
N THR A 72 -8.21 5.34 -6.29
CA THR A 72 -9.63 5.68 -6.15
C THR A 72 -10.29 4.88 -5.01
N ALA A 73 -10.04 3.56 -4.97
CA ALA A 73 -10.55 2.70 -3.90
C ALA A 73 -9.97 3.08 -2.53
N ALA A 74 -8.69 3.44 -2.45
CA ALA A 74 -8.03 3.88 -1.22
C ALA A 74 -8.64 5.19 -0.66
N VAL A 75 -8.87 6.17 -1.53
CA VAL A 75 -9.51 7.43 -1.15
C VAL A 75 -10.95 7.18 -0.72
N ALA A 76 -11.72 6.42 -1.49
CA ALA A 76 -13.11 6.10 -1.17
C ALA A 76 -13.25 5.36 0.16
N SER A 77 -12.42 4.33 0.41
CA SER A 77 -12.45 3.56 1.66
C SER A 77 -12.09 4.44 2.86
N ALA A 78 -11.07 5.30 2.75
CA ALA A 78 -10.67 6.19 3.83
C ALA A 78 -11.75 7.23 4.16
N ILE A 79 -12.41 7.79 3.15
CA ILE A 79 -13.53 8.74 3.35
C ILE A 79 -14.73 8.04 3.98
N ALA A 80 -15.12 6.88 3.44
CA ALA A 80 -16.24 6.11 3.96
C ALA A 80 -16.02 5.77 5.44
N LEU A 81 -14.80 5.35 5.78
CA LEU A 81 -14.41 5.03 7.13
C LEU A 81 -14.41 6.26 8.05
N ALA A 82 -13.90 7.41 7.59
CA ALA A 82 -13.92 8.67 8.35
C ALA A 82 -15.34 9.10 8.74
N ARG A 83 -16.35 8.72 7.93
CA ARG A 83 -17.77 9.01 8.17
C ARG A 83 -18.45 8.05 9.13
N MET A 84 -17.84 6.90 9.46
CA MET A 84 -18.41 5.93 10.40
C MET A 84 -18.25 6.43 11.84
N SER A 85 -19.26 6.21 12.70
CA SER A 85 -19.32 6.71 14.09
C SER A 85 -18.05 6.48 14.93
N GLN A 86 -17.38 5.33 14.76
CA GLN A 86 -16.13 5.00 15.45
C GLN A 86 -14.93 5.89 15.06
N PHE A 87 -15.01 6.58 13.92
CA PHE A 87 -14.01 7.54 13.41
C PHE A 87 -14.58 8.98 13.31
N ALA A 88 -15.89 9.16 13.47
CA ALA A 88 -16.64 10.38 13.15
C ALA A 88 -16.61 11.47 14.23
N ASN A 89 -15.60 11.52 15.09
CA ASN A 89 -15.44 12.62 16.05
C ASN A 89 -15.03 13.95 15.38
N ASN A 90 -15.07 14.04 14.05
CA ASN A 90 -14.68 15.22 13.30
C ASN A 90 -15.77 15.60 12.28
N PRO A 91 -16.32 16.84 12.33
CA PRO A 91 -17.21 17.35 11.28
C PRO A 91 -16.55 17.41 9.89
N ASP A 92 -15.21 17.36 9.82
CA ASP A 92 -14.44 17.27 8.57
C ASP A 92 -14.21 15.81 8.13
N ALA A 93 -15.28 15.08 7.82
CA ALA A 93 -15.23 13.71 7.26
C ALA A 93 -14.69 13.64 5.80
N THR A 94 -13.84 14.62 5.47
CA THR A 94 -13.20 14.89 4.18
C THR A 94 -11.68 15.08 4.33
N LYS A 95 -11.12 14.76 5.50
CA LYS A 95 -9.68 14.82 5.75
C LYS A 95 -9.04 13.44 5.71
N LEU A 96 -7.85 13.39 5.13
CA LEU A 96 -7.00 12.21 4.98
C LEU A 96 -5.68 12.44 5.70
N SER A 97 -4.96 11.35 5.97
CA SER A 97 -3.60 11.39 6.51
C SER A 97 -2.75 10.33 5.81
N ILE A 98 -1.45 10.56 5.76
CA ILE A 98 -0.47 9.58 5.30
C ILE A 98 0.15 8.97 6.54
N VAL A 99 -0.06 7.67 6.74
CA VAL A 99 0.67 6.89 7.73
C VAL A 99 2.00 6.52 7.11
N ALA A 100 3.09 6.90 7.77
CA ALA A 100 4.44 6.62 7.32
C ALA A 100 5.18 5.82 8.39
N GLY A 101 5.90 4.81 7.95
CA GLY A 101 6.73 3.96 8.79
C GLY A 101 8.09 3.72 8.18
N ASP A 102 9.11 3.61 9.02
CA ASP A 102 10.46 3.21 8.66
C ASP A 102 10.96 2.18 9.68
N LEU A 103 11.42 1.05 9.18
CA LEU A 103 12.11 0.04 9.98
C LEU A 103 13.61 0.36 9.97
N SER A 104 14.06 1.14 10.94
CA SER A 104 15.43 1.57 11.05
C SER A 104 16.34 0.44 11.56
N GLY A 105 17.61 0.45 11.13
CA GLY A 105 18.63 -0.54 11.54
C GLY A 105 18.73 -1.79 10.67
N ILE A 106 17.92 -1.88 9.59
CA ILE A 106 17.90 -3.02 8.65
C ILE A 106 19.30 -3.38 8.14
N GLN A 107 20.07 -2.42 7.62
CA GLN A 107 21.38 -2.70 7.03
C GLN A 107 22.33 -3.34 8.03
N LYS A 108 22.44 -2.74 9.23
CA LYS A 108 23.29 -3.27 10.30
C LYS A 108 22.87 -4.69 10.69
N PHE A 109 21.57 -4.94 10.79
CA PHE A 109 21.04 -6.26 11.10
C PHE A 109 21.36 -7.31 10.02
N ILE A 110 21.19 -6.97 8.75
CA ILE A 110 21.40 -7.91 7.62
C ILE A 110 22.89 -8.26 7.47
N TYR A 111 23.79 -7.29 7.59
CA TYR A 111 25.21 -7.48 7.28
C TYR A 111 26.08 -7.96 8.45
N THR A 112 25.52 -8.10 9.67
CA THR A 112 26.25 -8.67 10.82
C THR A 112 26.25 -10.20 10.76
N ILE A 113 26.96 -10.79 9.79
CA ILE A 113 27.01 -12.24 9.55
C ILE A 113 28.44 -12.81 9.67
N SER A 114 28.57 -14.02 10.20
CA SER A 114 29.81 -14.80 10.22
C SER A 114 30.10 -15.42 8.83
N SER A 115 31.37 -15.79 8.58
CA SER A 115 31.89 -16.11 7.25
C SER A 115 31.33 -17.38 6.60
N ASP A 116 30.91 -18.39 7.38
CA ASP A 116 30.34 -19.62 6.82
C ASP A 116 28.82 -19.50 6.62
N GLY A 117 28.32 -19.93 5.46
CA GLY A 117 26.90 -19.82 5.11
C GLY A 117 26.37 -18.38 4.95
N ALA A 118 27.25 -17.38 4.84
CA ALA A 118 26.94 -15.95 4.83
C ALA A 118 25.79 -15.55 3.87
N LEU A 119 25.81 -16.01 2.62
CA LEU A 119 24.77 -15.68 1.63
C LEU A 119 23.39 -16.25 1.98
N LYS A 120 23.33 -17.44 2.58
CA LYS A 120 22.06 -18.04 3.03
C LYS A 120 21.49 -17.26 4.22
N SER A 121 22.34 -16.93 5.19
CA SER A 121 21.98 -16.11 6.35
C SER A 121 21.49 -14.72 5.95
N LEU A 122 22.17 -14.07 5.00
CA LEU A 122 21.79 -12.76 4.47
C LEU A 122 20.39 -12.78 3.83
N ARG A 123 20.13 -13.75 2.94
CA ARG A 123 18.80 -13.92 2.32
C ARG A 123 17.71 -14.18 3.36
N ALA A 124 17.98 -15.06 4.33
CA ALA A 124 17.02 -15.37 5.39
C ALA A 124 16.68 -14.13 6.23
N ARG A 125 17.68 -13.32 6.60
CA ARG A 125 17.46 -12.07 7.35
C ARG A 125 16.70 -11.02 6.56
N SER A 126 17.02 -10.85 5.27
CA SER A 126 16.29 -9.95 4.38
C SER A 126 14.81 -10.33 4.30
N PHE A 127 14.54 -11.61 4.03
CA PHE A 127 13.17 -12.13 3.97
C PHE A 127 12.45 -11.99 5.32
N TYR A 128 13.15 -12.22 6.44
CA TYR A 128 12.55 -12.08 7.76
C TYR A 128 12.10 -10.65 8.05
N LEU A 129 12.91 -9.64 7.69
CA LEU A 129 12.53 -8.24 7.86
C LEU A 129 11.39 -7.82 6.91
N GLU A 130 11.32 -8.41 5.73
CA GLU A 130 10.20 -8.21 4.80
C GLU A 130 8.90 -8.77 5.40
N LEU A 131 8.93 -9.97 6.01
CA LEU A 131 7.79 -10.51 6.74
C LEU A 131 7.37 -9.64 7.93
N VAL A 132 8.33 -9.09 8.68
CA VAL A 132 8.04 -8.14 9.78
C VAL A 132 7.35 -6.89 9.24
N THR A 133 7.86 -6.33 8.14
CA THR A 133 7.27 -5.14 7.48
C THR A 133 5.83 -5.43 7.02
N GLU A 134 5.61 -6.59 6.39
CA GLU A 134 4.28 -7.02 5.94
C GLU A 134 3.32 -7.25 7.11
N GLU A 135 3.77 -7.82 8.23
CA GLU A 135 2.93 -7.97 9.43
C GLU A 135 2.58 -6.62 10.07
N VAL A 136 3.48 -5.62 10.03
CA VAL A 136 3.17 -4.24 10.45
C VAL A 136 2.07 -3.65 9.57
N VAL A 137 2.20 -3.79 8.25
CA VAL A 137 1.19 -3.33 7.27
C VAL A 137 -0.15 -4.02 7.53
N GLN A 138 -0.16 -5.35 7.65
CA GLN A 138 -1.37 -6.13 7.90
C GLN A 138 -2.04 -5.73 9.22
N ARG A 139 -1.26 -5.48 10.28
CA ARG A 139 -1.79 -5.02 11.56
C ARG A 139 -2.43 -3.63 11.47
N LEU A 140 -1.80 -2.71 10.73
CA LEU A 140 -2.34 -1.38 10.49
C LEU A 140 -3.64 -1.44 9.70
N LEU A 141 -3.66 -2.15 8.57
CA LEU A 141 -4.85 -2.31 7.74
C LEU A 141 -6.01 -2.95 8.53
N SER A 142 -5.73 -4.00 9.30
CA SER A 142 -6.74 -4.68 10.11
C SER A 142 -7.33 -3.77 11.19
N LYS A 143 -6.50 -3.07 11.97
CA LYS A 143 -6.99 -2.17 13.03
C LYS A 143 -7.69 -0.93 12.49
N LEU A 144 -7.17 -0.37 11.40
CA LEU A 144 -7.80 0.75 10.70
C LEU A 144 -9.03 0.31 9.91
N LYS A 145 -9.26 -0.99 9.66
CA LYS A 145 -10.32 -1.51 8.80
C LYS A 145 -10.23 -0.99 7.36
N LEU A 146 -8.99 -0.89 6.85
CA LEU A 146 -8.71 -0.46 5.49
C LEU A 146 -8.36 -1.66 4.60
N PRO A 147 -8.81 -1.67 3.33
CA PRO A 147 -8.36 -2.66 2.35
C PRO A 147 -6.88 -2.43 1.95
N ARG A 148 -6.25 -3.46 1.38
CA ARG A 148 -4.85 -3.39 0.92
C ARG A 148 -4.60 -2.29 -0.13
N THR A 149 -5.63 -1.86 -0.86
CA THR A 149 -5.53 -0.75 -1.82
C THR A 149 -5.06 0.55 -1.17
N ASN A 150 -5.23 0.71 0.16
CA ASN A 150 -4.74 1.86 0.91
C ASN A 150 -3.21 1.89 1.10
N VAL A 151 -2.52 0.78 0.84
CA VAL A 151 -1.04 0.74 0.86
C VAL A 151 -0.52 1.39 -0.42
N ILE A 152 0.08 2.56 -0.28
CA ILE A 152 0.76 3.26 -1.38
C ILE A 152 2.08 2.54 -1.69
N TYR A 153 2.82 2.21 -0.64
CA TYR A 153 4.11 1.53 -0.76
C TYR A 153 4.44 0.78 0.53
N ALA A 154 5.00 -0.42 0.40
CA ALA A 154 5.57 -1.20 1.50
C ALA A 154 6.76 -1.98 0.96
N GLY A 155 7.97 -1.54 1.28
CA GLY A 155 9.19 -2.12 0.73
C GLY A 155 10.45 -1.54 1.35
N GLY A 156 11.51 -2.35 1.43
CA GLY A 156 12.81 -1.90 1.98
C GLY A 156 12.73 -1.34 3.41
N GLY A 157 11.73 -1.74 4.20
CA GLY A 157 11.46 -1.21 5.54
C GLY A 157 10.59 0.05 5.60
N ASN A 158 10.32 0.69 4.46
CA ASN A 158 9.46 1.87 4.40
C ASN A 158 8.00 1.46 4.14
N ILE A 159 7.08 2.13 4.82
CA ILE A 159 5.63 1.89 4.73
C ILE A 159 4.94 3.23 4.52
N TYR A 160 4.05 3.31 3.54
CA TYR A 160 3.19 4.45 3.28
C TYR A 160 1.75 3.97 3.05
N ILE A 161 0.82 4.41 3.90
CA ILE A 161 -0.61 4.04 3.83
C ILE A 161 -1.46 5.31 3.84
N LEU A 162 -2.41 5.41 2.91
CA LEU A 162 -3.43 6.46 2.93
C LEU A 162 -4.56 6.08 3.89
N ALA A 163 -4.80 6.92 4.91
CA ALA A 163 -5.76 6.63 5.98
C ALA A 163 -6.69 7.82 6.28
N PRO A 164 -7.78 7.62 7.02
CA PRO A 164 -8.60 8.71 7.54
C PRO A 164 -7.79 9.68 8.40
N GLY A 165 -7.98 10.99 8.22
CA GLY A 165 -7.31 12.04 9.01
C GLY A 165 -7.95 12.28 10.39
N THR A 166 -8.09 11.23 11.21
CA THR A 166 -8.82 11.28 12.49
C THR A 166 -7.89 11.01 13.68
N ASP A 167 -8.30 11.40 14.90
CA ASP A 167 -7.52 11.08 16.10
C ASP A 167 -7.53 9.57 16.42
N ALA A 168 -8.61 8.85 16.07
CA ALA A 168 -8.65 7.39 16.17
C ALA A 168 -7.55 6.73 15.32
N THR A 169 -7.25 7.27 14.13
CA THR A 169 -6.12 6.82 13.30
C THR A 169 -4.80 6.97 14.05
N LYS A 170 -4.53 8.13 14.67
CA LYS A 170 -3.31 8.38 15.44
C LYS A 170 -3.17 7.44 16.64
N ASP A 171 -4.26 7.19 17.35
CA ASP A 171 -4.27 6.29 18.50
C ASP A 171 -3.96 4.85 18.10
N ILE A 172 -4.54 4.38 17.00
CA ILE A 172 -4.25 3.05 16.43
C ILE A 172 -2.77 2.94 16.05
N ILE A 173 -2.23 3.94 15.36
CA ILE A 173 -0.81 3.99 14.95
C ILE A 173 0.10 3.93 16.18
N LYS A 174 -0.18 4.74 17.20
CA LYS A 174 0.58 4.76 18.46
C LYS A 174 0.57 3.40 19.16
N GLN A 175 -0.59 2.74 19.22
CA GLN A 175 -0.70 1.40 19.80
C GLN A 175 0.11 0.37 19.01
N VAL A 176 -0.01 0.36 17.68
CA VAL A 176 0.76 -0.55 16.81
C VAL A 176 2.26 -0.33 16.98
N ARG A 177 2.71 0.94 16.96
CA ARG A 177 4.11 1.30 17.19
C ARG A 177 4.64 0.78 18.52
N ILE A 178 3.89 0.93 19.61
CA ILE A 178 4.30 0.46 20.94
C ILE A 178 4.40 -1.07 20.96
N GLN A 179 3.39 -1.77 20.43
CA GLN A 179 3.34 -3.23 20.40
C GLN A 179 4.52 -3.80 19.61
N PHE A 180 4.77 -3.32 18.40
CA PHE A 180 5.90 -3.79 17.60
C PHE A 180 7.25 -3.43 18.21
N ASN A 181 7.44 -2.21 18.72
CA ASN A 181 8.72 -1.87 19.35
C ASN A 181 8.99 -2.61 20.67
N GLN A 182 7.95 -3.08 21.37
CA GLN A 182 8.14 -4.01 22.49
C GLN A 182 8.61 -5.38 22.00
N TRP A 183 8.02 -5.90 20.92
CA TRP A 183 8.43 -7.16 20.31
C TRP A 183 9.84 -7.08 19.69
N LEU A 184 10.12 -6.06 18.87
CA LEU A 184 11.42 -5.83 18.23
C LEU A 184 12.56 -5.72 19.26
N ARG A 185 12.32 -5.09 20.41
CA ARG A 185 13.32 -5.03 21.48
C ARG A 185 13.62 -6.40 22.09
N LYS A 186 12.63 -7.28 22.23
CA LYS A 186 12.83 -8.64 22.75
C LYS A 186 13.56 -9.52 21.74
N GLU A 187 13.14 -9.48 20.48
CA GLU A 187 13.68 -10.35 19.43
C GLU A 187 15.05 -9.89 18.90
N PHE A 188 15.23 -8.58 18.73
CA PHE A 188 16.41 -8.00 18.08
C PHE A 188 17.28 -7.17 19.01
N GLN A 189 17.00 -7.15 20.32
CA GLN A 189 17.81 -6.45 21.32
C GLN A 189 18.02 -4.96 21.00
N GLY A 190 17.04 -4.33 20.34
CA GLY A 190 17.09 -2.93 19.92
C GLY A 190 17.92 -2.63 18.67
N GLN A 191 18.40 -3.65 17.95
CA GLN A 191 19.10 -3.46 16.66
C GLN A 191 18.17 -2.99 15.54
N VAL A 192 16.88 -3.28 15.67
CA VAL A 192 15.82 -2.90 14.73
C VAL A 192 14.76 -2.13 15.49
N TYR A 193 14.30 -1.03 14.91
CA TYR A 193 13.29 -0.14 15.50
C TYR A 193 12.26 0.26 14.45
N LEU A 194 10.99 0.30 14.83
CA LEU A 194 9.92 0.79 13.97
C LEU A 194 9.60 2.25 14.33
N ALA A 195 10.05 3.18 13.50
CA ALA A 195 9.52 4.53 13.46
C ALA A 195 8.16 4.47 12.73
N LEU A 196 7.11 5.01 13.34
CA LEU A 196 5.77 5.01 12.76
C LEU A 196 4.99 6.21 13.25
N ASP A 197 4.43 6.98 12.34
CA ASP A 197 3.57 8.13 12.64
C ASP A 197 2.63 8.44 11.46
N SER A 198 1.87 9.52 11.58
CA SER A 198 1.02 10.04 10.50
C SER A 198 1.27 11.52 10.24
N SER A 199 1.08 11.94 9.00
CA SER A 199 1.04 13.36 8.64
C SER A 199 -0.11 14.08 9.34
N LYS A 200 -0.05 15.42 9.36
CA LYS A 200 -1.21 16.23 9.78
C LYS A 200 -2.39 15.94 8.83
N PRO A 201 -3.62 15.83 9.35
CA PRO A 201 -4.80 15.67 8.51
C PRO A 201 -4.91 16.78 7.46
N PHE A 202 -5.14 16.41 6.20
CA PHE A 202 -5.26 17.33 5.07
C PHE A 202 -6.55 17.07 4.28
N PRO A 203 -7.14 18.08 3.62
CA PRO A 203 -8.37 17.92 2.87
C PRO A 203 -8.15 17.08 1.60
N ILE A 204 -9.17 16.31 1.17
CA ILE A 204 -9.11 15.50 -0.08
C ILE A 204 -8.71 16.35 -1.31
N ALA A 205 -9.10 17.62 -1.36
CA ALA A 205 -8.77 18.52 -2.47
C ALA A 205 -7.25 18.69 -2.69
N ASP A 206 -6.43 18.44 -1.66
CA ASP A 206 -4.97 18.49 -1.79
C ASP A 206 -4.40 17.30 -2.57
N ILE A 207 -5.14 16.19 -2.72
CA ILE A 207 -4.72 15.04 -3.56
C ILE A 207 -4.70 15.44 -5.03
N ALA A 208 -5.71 16.18 -5.50
CA ALA A 208 -5.81 16.63 -6.88
C ALA A 208 -4.90 17.82 -7.20
N SER A 209 -4.30 18.45 -6.18
CA SER A 209 -3.45 19.62 -6.33
C SER A 209 -1.99 19.21 -6.46
N GLU A 210 -1.43 19.39 -7.66
CA GLU A 210 -0.01 19.13 -7.93
C GLU A 210 0.89 19.89 -6.94
N GLY A 211 1.86 19.20 -6.34
CA GLY A 211 2.78 19.76 -5.35
C GLY A 211 2.26 19.84 -3.90
N LYS A 212 0.96 20.02 -3.65
CA LYS A 212 0.43 20.05 -2.25
C LYS A 212 0.45 18.68 -1.60
N PHE A 213 0.04 17.64 -2.32
CA PHE A 213 0.10 16.27 -1.81
C PHE A 213 1.53 15.86 -1.44
N ALA A 214 2.50 16.20 -2.30
CA ALA A 214 3.92 15.92 -2.04
C ALA A 214 4.43 16.58 -0.75
N GLN A 215 3.96 17.79 -0.41
CA GLN A 215 4.33 18.46 0.84
C GLN A 215 3.87 17.68 2.09
N HIS A 216 2.73 17.00 2.02
CA HIS A 216 2.24 16.16 3.12
C HIS A 216 3.07 14.88 3.28
N CYS A 217 3.68 14.37 2.21
CA CYS A 217 4.64 13.26 2.24
C CYS A 217 6.01 13.69 2.81
N LEU A 218 6.48 14.90 2.49
CA LEU A 218 7.79 15.42 2.89
C LEU A 218 7.94 15.65 4.41
N TYR A 219 6.84 15.62 5.17
CA TYR A 219 6.89 15.67 6.64
C TYR A 219 7.71 14.52 7.23
N TRP A 220 7.81 13.39 6.52
CA TRP A 220 8.54 12.19 6.96
C TRP A 220 10.00 12.14 6.49
N THR A 221 10.35 12.91 5.45
CA THR A 221 11.69 12.84 4.80
C THR A 221 12.66 13.89 5.32
N LYS A 222 12.25 14.72 6.28
CA LYS A 222 13.16 15.68 6.92
C LYS A 222 13.89 14.97 8.06
N PRO A 223 15.24 15.01 8.06
CA PRO A 223 16.07 14.34 9.07
C PRO A 223 15.86 14.90 10.48
#